data_AF-A0A929DBV3-F1
#
_entry.id   AF-A0A929DBV3-F1
#
_cell.length_a   1.000
_cell.length_b   1.000
_cell.length_c   1.000
_cell.angle_alpha   90.00
_cell.angle_beta   90.00
_cell.angle_gamma   90.00
#
_symmetry.space_group_name_H-M   'P 1'
#
loop_
_entity.id
_entity.type
_entity.pdbx_description
1 polymer ?
#
loop_
_entity_poly.entity_id
_entity_poly.type
_entity_poly.pdbx_seq_one_letter_code
_entity_poly.pdbx_strand_id
1 'polypeptide(L)' 'MVGAICGGEEALAQVQDLRPQVILIGLDRPGLETISRLRKMLPGVGIIVLTLLEGAAHRKAAMATGADDV' A
#
# COMPACT_ATOMS: atom_id res chain seq x y z
N MET A 1 -16.81 1.10 -6.44
CA MET A 1 -16.65 -0.34 -6.16
C MET A 1 -15.58 -0.46 -5.10
N VAL A 2 -15.84 -1.17 -4.01
CA VAL A 2 -14.86 -1.35 -2.92
C VAL A 2 -14.35 -2.79 -3.03
N GLY A 3 -13.04 -2.96 -3.18
CA GLY A 3 -12.37 -4.26 -3.20
C GLY A 3 -11.48 -4.38 -1.97
N ALA A 4 -11.52 -5.53 -1.30
CA ALA A 4 -10.64 -5.86 -0.19
C ALA A 4 -9.71 -6.99 -0.64
N ILE A 5 -8.41 -6.81 -0.41
CA ILE A 5 -7.37 -7.73 -0.87
C ILE A 5 -6.47 -8.01 0.33
N CYS A 6 -6.31 -9.27 0.71
CA CYS A 6 -5.33 -9.68 1.72
C CYS A 6 -3.95 -9.85 1.06
N GLY A 7 -2.92 -9.29 1.71
CA GLY A 7 -1.61 -9.06 1.10
C GLY A 7 -0.85 -10.30 0.64
N GLY A 8 0.11 -10.08 -0.25
CA GLY A 8 0.93 -11.12 -0.90
C GLY A 8 1.03 -10.88 -2.41
N GLU A 9 1.59 -11.84 -3.15
CA GLU A 9 1.65 -11.79 -4.63
C GLU A 9 0.24 -11.83 -5.26
N GLU A 10 -0.69 -12.54 -4.61
CA GLU A 10 -2.11 -12.61 -5.02
C GLU A 10 -2.76 -11.22 -5.01
N ALA A 11 -2.32 -10.35 -4.10
CA ALA A 11 -2.82 -8.98 -4.02
C ALA A 11 -2.40 -8.12 -5.21
N LEU A 12 -1.17 -8.34 -5.70
CA LEU A 12 -0.62 -7.60 -6.84
C LEU A 12 -1.35 -7.98 -8.14
N ALA A 13 -1.77 -9.23 -8.28
CA ALA A 13 -2.57 -9.68 -9.43
C ALA A 13 -3.97 -9.04 -9.43
N GLN A 14 -4.68 -9.08 -8.30
CA GLN A 14 -6.04 -8.55 -8.19
C GLN A 14 -6.12 -7.02 -8.35
N VAL A 15 -5.08 -6.30 -7.95
CA VAL A 15 -5.00 -4.84 -8.09
C VAL A 15 -5.06 -4.37 -9.55
N GLN A 16 -4.50 -5.13 -10.49
CA GLN A 16 -4.55 -4.76 -11.91
C GLN A 16 -5.95 -4.87 -12.50
N ASP A 17 -6.69 -5.90 -12.10
CA ASP A 17 -8.05 -6.17 -12.59
C ASP A 17 -9.08 -5.25 -11.94
N LEU A 18 -8.93 -4.97 -10.64
CA LEU A 18 -9.85 -4.13 -9.87
C LEU A 18 -9.72 -2.63 -10.17
N ARG A 19 -8.55 -2.18 -10.68
CA ARG A 19 -8.22 -0.77 -10.93
C ARG A 19 -8.70 0.16 -9.81
N PRO A 20 -8.24 -0.07 -8.57
CA PRO A 20 -8.67 0.75 -7.44
C PRO A 20 -8.22 2.20 -7.61
N GLN A 21 -8.97 3.11 -7.00
CA GLN A 21 -8.61 4.53 -6.90
C GLN A 21 -7.81 4.80 -5.62
N VAL A 22 -8.02 3.97 -4.59
CA VAL A 22 -7.33 4.01 -3.30
C VAL A 22 -7.03 2.59 -2.82
N ILE A 23 -5.83 2.39 -2.28
CA ILE A 23 -5.37 1.15 -1.64
C ILE A 23 -5.09 1.46 -0.17
N LEU A 24 -5.60 0.60 0.71
CA LEU A 24 -5.38 0.67 2.15
C LEU A 24 -4.53 -0.54 2.57
N ILE A 25 -3.34 -0.33 3.12
CA ILE A 25 -2.37 -1.42 3.41
C ILE A 25 -1.82 -1.36 4.83
N GLY A 26 -1.80 -2.49 5.53
CA GLY A 26 -1.19 -2.64 6.85
C GLY A 26 0.34 -2.70 6.79
N LEU A 27 1.03 -1.98 7.68
CA LEU A 27 2.50 -2.07 7.83
C LEU A 27 2.96 -3.33 8.59
N ASP A 28 2.03 -4.10 9.15
CA ASP A 28 2.27 -5.30 9.95
C ASP A 28 2.64 -6.54 9.12
N ARG A 29 2.18 -6.60 7.85
CA ARG A 29 2.72 -7.36 6.69
C ARG A 29 1.71 -7.34 5.51
N PRO A 30 2.16 -7.30 4.23
CA PRO A 30 3.54 -7.20 3.75
C PRO A 30 4.06 -5.75 3.75
N GLY A 31 5.34 -5.60 4.09
CA GLY A 31 5.95 -4.30 4.41
C GLY A 31 6.24 -3.39 3.20
N LEU A 32 7.04 -2.35 3.46
CA LEU A 32 7.44 -1.25 2.57
C LEU A 32 7.75 -1.61 1.10
N GLU A 33 8.27 -2.82 0.85
CA GLU A 33 8.53 -3.31 -0.50
C GLU A 33 7.25 -3.41 -1.35
N THR A 34 6.14 -3.85 -0.75
CA THR A 34 4.84 -3.93 -1.43
C THR A 34 4.34 -2.56 -1.84
N ILE A 35 4.51 -1.54 -0.99
CA ILE A 35 4.16 -0.15 -1.33
C ILE A 35 4.98 0.32 -2.53
N SER A 36 6.29 0.06 -2.53
CA SER A 36 7.17 0.41 -3.67
C SER A 36 6.75 -0.29 -4.96
N ARG A 37 6.38 -1.57 -4.90
CA ARG A 37 5.91 -2.31 -6.08
C ARG A 37 4.58 -1.77 -6.59
N LEU A 38 3.62 -1.52 -5.69
CA LEU A 38 2.31 -0.95 -6.03
C LEU A 38 2.44 0.43 -6.68
N ARG A 39 3.28 1.31 -6.13
CA ARG A 39 3.51 2.64 -6.73
C ARG A 39 4.11 2.56 -8.14
N LYS A 40 4.99 1.59 -8.40
CA LYS A 40 5.54 1.35 -9.74
C LYS A 40 4.49 0.80 -10.71
N MET A 41 3.60 -0.07 -10.24
CA MET A 41 2.55 -0.68 -11.06
C MET A 41 1.40 0.28 -11.35
N LEU A 42 1.03 1.10 -10.36
CA LEU A 42 -0.10 2.03 -10.40
C LEU A 42 0.34 3.42 -9.90
N PRO A 43 1.02 4.22 -10.74
CA PRO A 43 1.54 5.52 -10.31
C PRO A 43 0.46 6.51 -9.87
N GLY A 44 -0.77 6.38 -10.37
CA GLY A 44 -1.89 7.28 -10.07
C GLY A 44 -2.84 6.84 -8.96
N VAL A 45 -2.61 5.69 -8.31
CA VAL A 45 -3.49 5.22 -7.22
C VAL A 45 -3.13 5.92 -5.91
N GLY A 46 -4.12 6.27 -5.08
CA GLY A 46 -3.86 6.72 -3.72
C GLY A 46 -3.46 5.53 -2.84
N ILE A 47 -2.36 5.63 -2.10
CA ILE A 47 -1.90 4.57 -1.18
C ILE A 47 -1.89 5.12 0.25
N ILE A 48 -2.77 4.59 1.09
CA ILE A 48 -2.88 4.93 2.51
C ILE A 48 -2.37 3.75 3.33
N VAL A 49 -1.39 4.02 4.18
CA VAL A 49 -0.81 3.00 5.06
C VAL A 49 -1.54 3.03 6.40
N LEU A 50 -1.98 1.90 6.89
CA LEU A 50 -2.49 1.72 8.24
C LEU A 50 -1.38 1.11 9.10
N THR A 51 -1.03 1.80 10.18
CA THR A 51 -0.07 1.29 11.15
C THR A 51 -0.56 1.51 12.56
N LEU A 52 -0.53 0.45 13.36
CA LEU A 52 -0.67 0.53 14.83
C LEU A 52 0.69 0.78 15.50
N LEU A 53 1.79 0.78 14.73
CA LEU A 53 3.12 1.10 15.23
C LEU A 53 3.25 2.62 15.37
N GLU A 54 3.23 3.10 16.62
CA GLU A 54 3.53 4.49 16.92
C GLU A 54 5.02 4.77 16.72
N GLY A 55 5.36 5.71 15.83
CA GLY A 55 6.73 6.19 15.67
C GLY A 55 7.00 6.90 14.35
N ALA A 56 7.61 8.09 14.42
CA ALA A 56 7.94 8.93 13.26
C ALA A 56 8.83 8.22 12.21
N ALA A 57 9.63 7.23 12.63
CA ALA A 57 10.49 6.45 11.74
C ALA A 57 9.69 5.60 10.74
N HIS A 58 8.59 4.96 11.19
CA HIS A 58 7.74 4.13 10.34
C HIS A 58 6.96 4.98 9.33
N ARG A 59 6.43 6.14 9.78
CA ARG A 59 5.79 7.13 8.90
C ARG A 59 6.75 7.58 7.81
N LYS A 60 7.96 7.99 8.17
CA LYS A 60 8.97 8.46 7.21
C LYS A 60 9.35 7.38 6.20
N ALA A 61 9.48 6.12 6.65
CA ALA A 61 9.80 5.01 5.78
C ALA A 61 8.66 4.70 4.79
N ALA A 62 7.40 4.70 5.24
CA ALA A 62 6.24 4.52 4.37
C ALA A 62 6.12 5.61 3.30
N MET A 63 6.23 6.87 3.70
CA MET A 63 6.22 8.01 2.76
C MET A 63 7.37 7.92 1.75
N ALA A 64 8.57 7.52 2.19
CA ALA A 64 9.73 7.35 1.29
C ALA A 64 9.54 6.25 0.23
N THR A 65 8.62 5.30 0.46
CA THR A 65 8.28 4.24 -0.51
C THR A 65 7.15 4.59 -1.46
N GLY A 66 6.58 5.80 -1.34
CA GLY A 66 5.50 6.29 -2.20
C GLY A 66 4.10 6.11 -1.64
N ALA A 67 3.95 5.98 -0.32
CA ALA A 67 2.67 6.19 0.34
C ALA A 67 2.26 7.68 0.24
N ASP A 68 0.97 7.95 0.14
CA ASP A 68 0.42 9.30 0.15
C ASP A 68 0.06 9.75 1.58
N ASP A 69 -0.27 8.79 2.46
CA ASP A 69 -0.55 9.05 3.88
C ASP A 69 -0.31 7.81 4.77
N VAL A 70 -0.21 8.02 6.09
CA VAL A 70 0.08 6.98 7.13
C VAL A 70 -0.69 7.23 8.43
#